data_AF-A0A2D6JM19-F1
#
_entry.id   AF-A0A2D6JM19-F1
#
_cell.length_a   1.000
_cell.length_b   1.000
_cell.length_c   1.000
_cell.angle_alpha   90.00
_cell.angle_beta   90.00
_cell.angle_gamma   90.00
#
_symmetry.space_group_name_H-M   'P 1'
#
loop_
_entity.id
_entity.type
_entity.pdbx_description
1 polymer ?
#
loop_
_entity_poly.entity_id
_entity_poly.type
_entity_poly.pdbx_seq_one_letter_code
_entity_poly.pdbx_strand_id
1 'polypeptide(L)'
;MSSDKESFKRQSIRFEADPNTLVYIKRIAFKDVSGIDSIGLVTTEAGKGFGCITLNTSCPEVDEECIVKVGELHALRAKVVYCQEIDEHSSKLGFQYMEE
;
A
#
# COMPACT_ATOMS: atom_id res chain seq x y z
N MET A 1 -28.31 4.50 -19.08
CA MET A 1 -28.20 3.68 -17.86
C MET A 1 -26.97 4.17 -17.13
N SER A 2 -27.16 4.93 -16.07
CA SER A 2 -26.06 5.52 -15.30
C SER A 2 -25.40 4.41 -14.51
N SER A 3 -24.13 4.12 -14.77
CA SER A 3 -23.36 3.22 -13.92
C SER A 3 -23.12 3.93 -12.59
N ASP A 4 -23.75 3.44 -11.53
CA ASP A 4 -23.46 3.87 -10.17
C ASP A 4 -21.98 3.60 -9.89
N LYS A 5 -21.18 4.67 -9.86
CA LYS A 5 -19.82 4.62 -9.31
C LYS A 5 -19.98 4.31 -7.82
N GLU A 6 -19.77 3.06 -7.46
CA GLU A 6 -19.74 2.59 -6.09
C GLU A 6 -18.79 3.49 -5.29
N SER A 7 -19.34 4.37 -4.45
CA SER A 7 -18.52 5.31 -3.68
C SER A 7 -17.89 4.52 -2.53
N PHE A 8 -16.61 4.18 -2.64
CA PHE A 8 -15.85 3.65 -1.52
C PHE A 8 -15.73 4.73 -0.44
N LYS A 9 -16.72 4.79 0.46
CA LYS A 9 -16.67 5.65 1.64
C LYS A 9 -15.57 5.13 2.56
N ARG A 10 -14.72 6.06 3.00
CA ARG A 10 -13.66 5.77 3.97
C ARG A 10 -14.28 5.23 5.26
N GLN A 11 -13.75 4.12 5.75
CA GLN A 11 -14.18 3.51 7.01
C GLN A 11 -13.35 3.98 8.22
N SER A 12 -12.32 4.79 7.98
CA SER A 12 -11.41 5.29 9.02
C SER A 12 -10.89 6.68 8.67
N ILE A 13 -10.58 7.45 9.72
CA ILE A 13 -9.89 8.73 9.60
C ILE A 13 -8.45 8.47 9.17
N ARG A 14 -7.92 9.31 8.28
CA ARG A 14 -6.50 9.29 7.88
C ARG A 14 -5.76 10.45 8.54
N PHE A 15 -4.53 10.20 8.95
CA PHE A 15 -3.60 11.18 9.46
C PHE A 15 -2.34 11.19 8.59
N GLU A 16 -1.58 12.29 8.64
CA GLU A 16 -0.26 12.34 8.05
C GLU A 16 0.66 11.38 8.80
N ALA A 17 1.48 10.64 8.05
CA ALA A 17 2.45 9.74 8.64
C ALA A 17 3.60 10.54 9.27
N ASP A 18 4.26 9.96 10.27
CA ASP A 18 5.46 10.55 10.83
C ASP A 18 6.54 10.72 9.73
N PRO A 19 7.32 11.81 9.75
CA PRO A 19 8.33 12.07 8.72
C PRO A 19 9.31 10.91 8.57
N ASN A 20 9.65 10.56 7.33
CA ASN A 20 10.58 9.48 6.97
C ASN A 20 10.11 8.07 7.37
N THR A 21 8.84 7.88 7.69
CA THR A 21 8.28 6.53 7.87
C THR A 21 8.34 5.77 6.55
N LEU A 22 9.06 4.65 6.55
CA LEU A 22 9.18 3.77 5.39
C LEU A 22 8.25 2.55 5.51
N VAL A 23 7.88 2.01 4.36
CA VAL A 23 7.26 0.69 4.26
C VAL A 23 8.13 -0.23 3.42
N TYR A 24 8.39 -1.42 3.95
CA TYR A 24 8.95 -2.53 3.19
C TYR A 24 7.81 -3.39 2.67
N ILE A 25 7.82 -3.70 1.37
CA ILE A 25 6.74 -4.42 0.69
C ILE A 25 7.32 -5.70 0.08
N LYS A 26 6.70 -6.82 0.44
CA LYS A 26 6.96 -8.14 -0.15
C LYS A 26 5.67 -8.67 -0.77
N ARG A 27 5.70 -8.96 -2.06
CA ARG A 27 4.60 -9.47 -2.86
C ARG A 27 4.49 -10.99 -2.67
N ILE A 28 3.29 -11.48 -2.34
CA ILE A 28 3.09 -12.90 -1.97
C ILE A 28 3.18 -13.83 -3.19
N ALA A 29 2.90 -13.33 -4.39
CA ALA A 29 2.94 -14.11 -5.62
C ALA A 29 4.34 -14.68 -5.94
N PHE A 30 5.42 -14.06 -5.44
CA PHE A 30 6.79 -14.52 -5.62
C PHE A 30 7.16 -15.51 -4.52
N LYS A 31 6.68 -16.76 -4.65
CA LYS A 31 6.90 -17.83 -3.67
C LYS A 31 8.37 -18.16 -3.36
N ASP A 32 9.30 -17.79 -4.25
CA ASP A 32 10.70 -18.23 -4.18
C ASP A 32 11.73 -17.11 -4.00
N VAL A 33 11.31 -15.84 -3.86
CA VAL A 33 12.26 -14.74 -3.66
C VAL A 33 12.34 -14.37 -2.18
N SER A 34 13.45 -14.72 -1.54
CA SER A 34 13.81 -14.17 -0.24
C SER A 34 14.16 -12.70 -0.43
N GLY A 35 13.30 -11.78 0.02
CA GLY A 35 13.62 -10.36 -0.07
C GLY A 35 12.44 -9.43 0.11
N ILE A 36 12.77 -8.15 0.00
CA ILE A 36 11.85 -7.03 -0.13
C ILE A 36 11.77 -6.71 -1.62
N ASP A 37 10.56 -6.64 -2.18
CA ASP A 37 10.37 -6.34 -3.60
C ASP A 37 10.41 -4.84 -3.84
N SER A 38 9.78 -4.05 -2.96
CA SER A 38 9.77 -2.59 -3.03
C SER A 38 9.85 -1.94 -1.65
N ILE A 39 10.35 -0.70 -1.65
CA ILE A 39 10.36 0.19 -0.49
C ILE A 39 9.59 1.45 -0.86
N GLY A 40 8.72 1.90 0.03
CA GLY A 40 7.95 3.13 -0.16
C GLY A 40 8.10 4.11 1.00
N LEU A 41 7.85 5.38 0.72
CA LEU A 41 7.69 6.43 1.73
C LEU A 41 6.22 6.54 2.12
N VAL A 42 5.90 6.39 3.40
CA VAL A 42 4.53 6.48 3.90
C VAL A 42 4.11 7.94 3.94
N THR A 43 2.93 8.22 3.40
CA THR A 43 2.37 9.57 3.29
C THR A 43 1.16 9.77 4.20
N THR A 44 0.39 8.70 4.41
CA THR A 44 -0.80 8.74 5.27
C THR A 44 -0.95 7.41 5.99
N GLU A 45 -1.44 7.45 7.21
CA GLU A 45 -1.77 6.28 8.00
C GLU A 45 -3.23 6.34 8.48
N ALA A 46 -3.78 5.16 8.77
CA ALA A 46 -5.12 4.97 9.30
C ALA A 46 -5.18 3.64 10.05
N GLY A 47 -6.14 3.49 10.97
CA GLY A 47 -6.30 2.21 11.70
C GLY A 47 -6.57 0.98 10.81
N LYS A 48 -6.98 1.18 9.55
CA LYS A 48 -7.28 0.09 8.59
C LYS A 48 -6.30 0.00 7.41
N GLY A 49 -5.25 0.82 7.38
CA GLY A 49 -4.32 0.81 6.27
C GLY A 49 -3.50 2.08 6.17
N PHE A 50 -2.79 2.24 5.05
CA PHE A 50 -1.89 3.35 4.84
C PHE A 50 -1.82 3.72 3.36
N GLY A 51 -1.15 4.82 3.06
CA GLY A 51 -0.80 5.20 1.70
C GLY A 51 0.68 5.52 1.62
N CYS A 52 1.33 5.13 0.54
CA CYS A 52 2.76 5.36 0.33
C CYS A 52 3.05 5.79 -1.11
N ILE A 53 4.26 6.26 -1.35
CA ILE A 53 4.84 6.46 -2.67
C ILE A 53 5.96 5.46 -2.83
N THR A 54 5.99 4.75 -3.96
CA THR A 54 7.03 3.78 -4.30
C THR A 54 7.54 4.00 -5.72
N LEU A 55 8.69 3.40 -6.04
CA LEU A 55 9.21 3.37 -7.40
C LEU A 55 8.47 2.34 -8.27
N ASN A 56 8.33 2.64 -9.56
CA ASN A 56 7.56 1.83 -10.51
C ASN A 56 8.20 0.47 -10.83
N THR A 57 9.49 0.28 -10.57
CA THR A 57 10.25 -0.94 -10.94
C THR A 57 9.69 -2.24 -10.35
N SER A 58 8.96 -2.15 -9.24
CA SER A 58 8.42 -3.30 -8.49
C SER A 58 7.09 -2.95 -7.81
N CYS A 59 6.36 -1.98 -8.37
CA CYS A 59 5.09 -1.51 -7.85
C CYS A 59 4.04 -2.63 -7.87
N PRO A 60 3.44 -3.00 -6.73
CA PRO A 60 2.30 -3.93 -6.68
C PRO A 60 1.09 -3.40 -7.45
N GLU A 61 0.29 -4.33 -7.98
CA GLU A 61 -0.93 -4.01 -8.71
C GLU A 61 -2.13 -3.90 -7.76
N VAL A 62 -3.20 -3.20 -8.19
CA VAL A 62 -4.46 -3.18 -7.44
C VAL A 62 -4.99 -4.61 -7.28
N ASP A 63 -5.57 -4.88 -6.13
CA ASP A 63 -6.03 -6.17 -5.66
C ASP A 63 -4.95 -7.19 -5.26
N GLU A 64 -3.67 -6.87 -5.44
CA GLU A 64 -2.58 -7.74 -5.01
C GLU A 64 -2.42 -7.76 -3.48
N GLU A 65 -2.12 -8.95 -2.93
CA GLU A 65 -1.79 -9.13 -1.52
C GLU A 65 -0.27 -9.12 -1.28
N CYS A 66 0.13 -8.34 -0.28
CA CYS A 66 1.51 -8.16 0.12
C CYS A 66 1.67 -8.41 1.63
N ILE A 67 2.87 -8.78 2.03
CA ILE A 67 3.36 -8.62 3.40
C ILE A 67 4.04 -7.26 3.48
N VAL A 68 3.63 -6.44 4.43
CA VAL A 68 4.13 -5.06 4.58
C VAL A 68 4.65 -4.84 6.00
N LYS A 69 5.79 -4.15 6.12
CA LYS A 69 6.31 -3.65 7.40
C LYS A 69 6.38 -2.13 7.35
N VAL A 70 5.46 -1.48 8.06
CA VAL A 70 5.29 -0.01 8.09
C VAL A 70 5.97 0.53 9.36
N GLY A 71 7.08 1.24 9.20
CA GLY A 71 7.88 1.74 10.33
C GLY A 71 8.15 0.66 11.39
N GLU A 72 7.79 0.97 12.63
CA GLU A 72 7.96 0.09 13.80
C GLU A 72 6.84 -0.95 13.96
N LEU A 73 5.79 -0.93 13.13
CA LEU A 73 4.75 -1.95 13.18
C LEU A 73 5.34 -3.33 12.84
N HIS A 74 4.71 -4.37 13.40
CA HIS A 74 4.99 -5.74 12.98
C HIS A 74 4.55 -5.94 11.52
N ALA A 75 5.12 -6.96 10.87
CA ALA A 75 4.76 -7.26 9.49
C ALA A 75 3.30 -7.74 9.44
N LEU A 76 2.53 -7.15 8.53
CA LEU A 76 1.09 -7.39 8.36
C LEU A 76 0.80 -7.84 6.93
N ARG A 77 -0.30 -8.59 6.74
CA ARG A 77 -0.86 -8.79 5.40
C ARG A 77 -1.71 -7.58 5.03
N ALA A 78 -1.52 -7.10 3.81
CA ALA A 78 -2.28 -5.99 3.27
C ALA A 78 -2.59 -6.20 1.80
N LYS A 79 -3.73 -5.67 1.37
CA LYS A 79 -4.17 -5.67 -0.02
C LYS A 79 -4.03 -4.27 -0.61
N VAL A 80 -3.53 -4.18 -1.85
CA VAL A 80 -3.50 -2.92 -2.59
C VAL A 80 -4.92 -2.58 -3.02
N VAL A 81 -5.41 -1.42 -2.63
CA VAL A 81 -6.78 -0.95 -2.94
C VAL A 81 -6.81 0.26 -3.88
N TYR A 82 -5.64 0.83 -4.14
CA TYR A 82 -5.49 2.02 -4.97
C TYR A 82 -4.06 2.11 -5.50
N CYS A 83 -3.92 2.46 -6.77
CA CYS A 83 -2.67 2.80 -7.42
C CYS A 83 -2.91 4.00 -8.34
N GLN A 84 -2.04 5.00 -8.25
CA GLN A 84 -2.03 6.14 -9.16
C GLN A 84 -0.58 6.49 -9.50
N GLU A 85 -0.26 6.48 -10.78
CA GLU A 85 1.02 6.98 -11.29
C GLU A 85 1.15 8.48 -11.00
N ILE A 86 2.29 8.88 -10.43
CA ILE A 86 2.62 10.28 -10.17
C ILE A 86 3.45 10.82 -11.35
N ASP A 87 4.45 10.04 -11.75
CA ASP A 87 5.34 10.28 -12.89
C ASP A 87 5.88 8.95 -13.44
N GLU A 88 6.75 9.03 -14.44
CA GLU A 88 7.35 7.88 -15.14
C GLU A 88 8.11 6.91 -14.21
N HIS A 89 8.45 7.32 -12.99
CA HIS A 89 9.29 6.55 -12.07
C HIS A 89 8.61 6.23 -10.75
N SER A 90 7.47 6.84 -10.43
CA SER A 90 6.84 6.71 -9.12
C SER A 90 5.31 6.61 -9.18
N SER A 91 4.79 5.85 -8.22
CA SER A 91 3.37 5.63 -8.04
C SER A 91 2.97 5.82 -6.59
N LYS A 92 1.78 6.38 -6.39
CA LYS A 92 1.10 6.44 -5.10
C LYS A 92 0.24 5.21 -4.93
N LEU A 93 0.43 4.51 -3.82
CA LEU A 93 -0.31 3.31 -3.45
C LEU A 93 -1.17 3.54 -2.21
N GLY A 94 -2.28 2.83 -2.16
CA GLY A 94 -3.12 2.69 -0.98
C GLY A 94 -3.22 1.23 -0.59
N PHE A 95 -2.93 0.93 0.67
CA PHE A 95 -3.02 -0.41 1.23
C PHE A 95 -4.13 -0.48 2.29
N GLN A 96 -4.84 -1.59 2.31
CA GLN A 96 -5.77 -1.95 3.39
C GLN A 96 -5.20 -3.16 4.13
N TYR A 97 -5.08 -3.06 5.46
CA TYR A 97 -4.68 -4.20 6.29
C TYR A 97 -5.77 -5.27 6.24
N MET A 98 -5.34 -6.53 6.15
CA MET A 98 -6.23 -7.68 6.24
C MET A 98 -6.32 -8.11 7.70
N GLU A 99 -7.54 -8.30 8.20
CA GLU A 99 -7.76 -8.92 9.52
C GLU A 99 -7.28 -10.38 9.45
N GLU A 100 -6.65 -10.88 10.52
CA GLU A 100 -6.24 -12.29 10.64
C GLU A 100 -7.44 -13.24 10.71
#